data_AF-A0A819Y037-F1
#
_entry.id   AF-A0A819Y037-F1
#
_cell.length_a   1.000
_cell.length_b   1.000
_cell.length_c   1.000
_cell.angle_alpha   90.00
_cell.angle_beta   90.00
_cell.angle_gamma   90.00
#
_symmetry.space_group_name_H-M   'P 1'
#
loop_
_entity.id
_entity.type
_entity.pdbx_description
1 polymer ?
#
loop_
_entity_poly.entity_id
_entity_poly.type
_entity_poly.pdbx_seq_one_letter_code
_entity_poly.pdbx_strand_id
1 'polypeptide(L)'
;MNGQNSTTVDTTYHGSQFVRDWLLSFTNGKLDVTFDAIFPALINGLKYEGCNEPENIVKEIICTLNLVKDEIFKKNTRKRMKKLQDCCAKLYTKQCFLFRVVNTASRDDDRTKLETLGPYCYLVYNYIDRHMKDNFSIHRRLSQVIHPTESQSMIVYRGGYVSREKIEEYQQAIRRKDIFFKWLPFVSTSLNRDVAETFGRNVLYIIELRRYTPNNQFMYLNTNTYFESEKEILLRSEARFHVIKIEFDDISGRCLIYIKIIPSYVSNLR
;
A
#
# COMPACT_ATOMS: atom_id res chain seq x y z
N MET A 1 6.77 -38.42 -0.13
CA MET A 1 7.39 -37.48 0.83
C MET A 1 6.59 -36.18 0.82
N ASN A 2 5.70 -36.01 1.80
CA ASN A 2 4.87 -34.80 1.94
C ASN A 2 5.70 -33.73 2.64
N GLY A 3 6.24 -32.78 1.87
CA GLY A 3 6.86 -31.58 2.41
C GLY A 3 5.80 -30.65 3.00
N GLN A 4 5.60 -30.72 4.32
CA GLN A 4 4.88 -29.69 5.05
C GLN A 4 5.67 -28.38 4.92
N ASN A 5 5.21 -27.49 4.04
CA ASN A 5 5.64 -26.09 4.01
C ASN A 5 5.16 -25.42 5.29
N SER A 6 5.95 -25.50 6.36
CA SER A 6 5.81 -24.65 7.54
C SER A 6 6.01 -23.19 7.11
N THR A 7 4.91 -22.50 6.79
CA THR A 7 4.92 -21.05 6.59
C THR A 7 4.70 -20.40 7.95
N THR A 8 5.77 -20.26 8.72
CA THR A 8 5.76 -19.48 9.95
C THR A 8 5.42 -18.02 9.60
N VAL A 9 4.22 -17.57 9.97
CA VAL A 9 3.85 -16.16 9.91
C VAL A 9 4.81 -15.41 10.84
N ASP A 10 5.44 -14.36 10.36
CA ASP A 10 6.30 -13.55 11.21
C ASP A 10 5.44 -12.67 12.13
N THR A 11 5.51 -12.96 13.43
CA THR A 11 4.80 -12.27 14.50
C THR A 11 5.56 -11.09 15.09
N THR A 12 6.84 -10.90 14.72
CA THR A 12 7.71 -9.83 15.24
C THR A 12 7.62 -8.54 14.43
N TYR A 13 6.99 -8.58 13.26
CA TYR A 13 6.78 -7.41 12.43
C TYR A 13 5.54 -6.64 12.89
N HIS A 14 5.67 -5.32 13.02
CA HIS A 14 4.62 -4.45 13.58
C HIS A 14 4.09 -3.43 12.58
N GLY A 15 4.40 -3.58 11.29
CA GLY A 15 3.91 -2.67 10.25
C GLY A 15 4.84 -1.51 9.92
N SER A 16 4.25 -0.42 9.41
CA SER A 16 4.97 0.81 9.04
C SER A 16 5.42 1.59 10.28
N GLN A 17 6.73 1.73 10.44
CA GLN A 17 7.37 2.51 11.49
C GLN A 17 6.95 3.98 11.43
N PHE A 18 6.87 4.54 10.21
CA PHE A 18 6.42 5.91 9.98
C PHE A 18 4.99 6.14 10.53
N VAL A 19 4.05 5.23 10.24
CA VAL A 19 2.67 5.35 10.72
C VAL A 19 2.59 5.15 12.24
N ARG A 20 3.39 4.21 12.79
CA ARG A 20 3.43 3.95 14.23
C ARG A 20 3.97 5.14 15.02
N ASP A 21 5.07 5.72 14.56
CA ASP A 21 5.71 6.84 15.25
C ASP A 21 4.82 8.08 15.22
N TRP A 22 4.18 8.35 14.08
CA TRP A 22 3.17 9.40 13.99
C TRP A 22 2.02 9.14 14.97
N LEU A 23 1.48 7.92 15.01
CA LEU A 23 0.35 7.60 15.88
C LEU A 23 0.69 7.81 17.37
N LEU A 24 1.88 7.38 17.79
CA LEU A 24 2.36 7.57 19.16
C LEU A 24 2.51 9.06 19.50
N SER A 25 3.13 9.84 18.60
CA SER A 25 3.25 11.30 18.72
C SER A 25 1.87 11.96 18.82
N PHE A 26 1.02 11.71 17.83
CA PHE A 26 -0.28 12.35 17.65
C PHE A 26 -1.27 12.06 18.79
N THR A 27 -1.24 10.85 19.35
CA THR A 27 -2.17 10.44 20.42
C THR A 27 -1.59 10.59 21.82
N ASN A 28 -0.36 11.09 21.96
CA ASN A 28 0.40 11.06 23.21
C ASN A 28 0.41 9.65 23.84
N GLY A 29 0.61 8.62 23.00
CA GLY A 29 0.65 7.21 23.39
C GLY A 29 -0.69 6.55 23.69
N LYS A 30 -1.84 7.25 23.55
CA LYS A 30 -3.16 6.68 23.86
C LYS A 30 -3.70 5.74 22.78
N LEU A 31 -3.16 5.79 21.56
CA LEU A 31 -3.54 4.90 20.46
C LEU A 31 -5.07 4.90 20.22
N ASP A 32 -5.66 6.10 20.16
CA ASP A 32 -7.06 6.28 19.74
C ASP A 32 -7.16 7.52 18.85
N VAL A 33 -7.60 7.33 17.61
CA VAL A 33 -7.70 8.39 16.61
C VAL A 33 -9.17 8.62 16.24
N THR A 34 -9.67 9.78 16.63
CA THR A 34 -11.03 10.21 16.27
C THR A 34 -11.04 10.95 14.94
N PHE A 35 -12.19 10.93 14.26
CA PHE A 35 -12.38 11.68 13.02
C PHE A 35 -12.10 13.18 13.23
N ASP A 36 -12.64 13.74 14.33
CA ASP A 36 -12.59 15.18 14.57
C ASP A 36 -11.17 15.64 14.93
N ALA A 37 -10.31 14.75 15.44
CA ALA A 37 -8.88 15.01 15.63
C ALA A 37 -8.08 14.87 14.33
N ILE A 38 -8.24 13.77 13.58
CA ILE A 38 -7.39 13.51 12.40
C ILE A 38 -7.74 14.39 11.21
N PHE A 39 -9.02 14.76 11.02
CA PHE A 39 -9.45 15.47 9.82
C PHE A 39 -8.79 16.86 9.67
N PRO A 40 -8.75 17.72 10.71
CA PRO A 40 -8.04 19.00 10.61
C PRO A 40 -6.53 18.82 10.37
N ALA A 41 -5.90 17.85 11.05
CA ALA A 41 -4.47 17.54 10.88
C ALA A 41 -4.16 17.12 9.43
N LEU A 42 -5.00 16.25 8.87
CA LEU A 42 -4.94 15.85 7.46
C LEU A 42 -5.03 17.05 6.52
N ILE A 43 -6.05 17.91 6.67
CA ILE A 43 -6.25 19.06 5.78
C ILE A 43 -5.05 20.02 5.82
N ASN A 44 -4.54 20.32 7.02
CA ASN A 44 -3.41 21.21 7.19
C ASN A 44 -2.12 20.62 6.61
N GLY A 45 -1.85 19.34 6.88
CA GLY A 45 -0.70 18.63 6.33
C GLY A 45 -0.70 18.60 4.80
N LEU A 46 -1.85 18.29 4.18
CA LEU A 46 -1.94 18.26 2.72
C LEU A 46 -1.81 19.64 2.07
N LYS A 47 -2.31 20.70 2.71
CA LYS A 47 -2.09 22.08 2.23
C LYS A 47 -0.61 22.47 2.30
N TYR A 48 0.06 22.11 3.39
CA TYR A 48 1.48 22.38 3.58
C TYR A 48 2.33 21.68 2.52
N GLU A 49 2.10 20.38 2.32
CA GLU A 49 2.86 19.58 1.33
C GLU A 49 2.54 19.96 -0.11
N GLY A 50 1.33 20.46 -0.37
CA GLY A 50 0.90 20.96 -1.68
C GLY A 50 1.25 22.42 -1.96
N CYS A 51 2.01 23.11 -1.11
CA CYS A 51 2.23 24.57 -1.22
C CYS A 51 2.91 25.00 -2.53
N ASN A 52 3.69 24.11 -3.15
CA ASN A 52 4.38 24.35 -4.42
C ASN A 52 3.60 23.81 -5.64
N GLU A 53 2.43 23.22 -5.42
CA GLU A 53 1.59 22.69 -6.50
C GLU A 53 0.59 23.74 -6.97
N PRO A 54 0.08 23.63 -8.21
CA PRO A 54 -0.99 24.50 -8.70
C PRO A 54 -2.18 24.56 -7.72
N GLU A 55 -2.60 25.77 -7.38
CA GLU A 55 -3.61 26.01 -6.34
C GLU A 55 -4.93 25.26 -6.61
N ASN A 56 -5.31 25.12 -7.89
CA ASN A 56 -6.49 24.37 -8.31
C ASN A 56 -6.42 22.88 -7.93
N ILE A 57 -5.23 22.25 -8.01
CA ILE A 57 -5.04 20.83 -7.65
C ILE A 57 -5.23 20.66 -6.13
N VAL A 58 -4.62 21.53 -5.34
CA VAL A 58 -4.75 21.50 -3.87
C VAL A 58 -6.20 21.76 -3.47
N LYS A 59 -6.85 22.79 -4.04
CA LYS A 59 -8.26 23.11 -3.79
C LYS A 59 -9.17 21.93 -4.11
N GLU A 60 -8.94 21.23 -5.22
CA GLU A 60 -9.74 20.06 -5.60
C GLU A 60 -9.61 18.91 -4.58
N ILE A 61 -8.39 18.61 -4.13
CA ILE A 61 -8.14 17.58 -3.10
C ILE A 61 -8.87 17.93 -1.80
N ILE A 62 -8.73 19.18 -1.34
CA ILE A 62 -9.37 19.64 -0.10
C ILE A 62 -10.89 19.65 -0.23
N CYS A 63 -11.44 20.06 -1.38
CA CYS A 63 -12.86 20.01 -1.67
C CYS A 63 -13.38 18.57 -1.57
N THR A 64 -12.69 17.62 -2.20
CA THR A 64 -13.03 16.18 -2.16
C THR A 64 -13.09 15.64 -0.72
N LEU A 65 -12.13 16.04 0.13
CA LEU A 65 -12.12 15.64 1.55
C LEU A 65 -13.25 16.29 2.35
N ASN A 66 -13.57 17.56 2.09
CA ASN A 66 -14.68 18.25 2.76
C ASN A 66 -16.04 17.63 2.42
N LEU A 67 -16.25 17.15 1.20
CA LEU A 67 -17.48 16.41 0.86
C LEU A 67 -17.70 15.20 1.77
N VAL A 68 -16.63 14.49 2.16
CA VAL A 68 -16.72 13.37 3.11
C VAL A 68 -17.15 13.83 4.51
N LYS A 69 -16.68 15.00 4.94
CA LYS A 69 -17.07 15.61 6.21
C LYS A 69 -18.55 15.98 6.22
N ASP A 70 -19.05 16.52 5.12
CA ASP A 70 -20.40 17.09 5.00
C ASP A 70 -21.48 16.02 4.71
N GLU A 71 -21.15 14.96 3.97
CA GLU A 71 -22.09 13.88 3.62
C GLU A 71 -22.60 13.04 4.81
N ILE A 72 -22.03 13.21 6.00
CA ILE A 72 -22.29 12.29 7.12
C ILE A 72 -22.93 13.03 8.30
N PHE A 73 -24.26 13.02 8.32
CA PHE A 73 -25.06 13.51 9.44
C PHE A 73 -24.76 12.73 10.76
N LYS A 74 -23.86 13.33 11.55
CA LYS A 74 -23.68 13.39 13.02
C LYS A 74 -23.80 12.17 13.97
N LYS A 75 -24.00 10.90 13.58
CA LYS A 75 -24.08 9.82 14.62
C LYS A 75 -23.21 8.57 14.48
N ASN A 76 -22.48 8.36 13.37
CA ASN A 76 -21.65 7.16 13.22
C ASN A 76 -20.18 7.49 12.90
N THR A 77 -19.39 7.75 13.94
CA THR A 77 -17.95 8.07 13.85
C THR A 77 -17.16 7.00 13.09
N ARG A 78 -17.51 5.72 13.27
CA ARG A 78 -16.89 4.62 12.52
C ARG A 78 -17.14 4.79 11.02
N LYS A 79 -18.38 5.02 10.59
CA LYS A 79 -18.73 5.25 9.17
C LYS A 79 -18.02 6.48 8.59
N ARG A 80 -17.84 7.54 9.38
CA ARG A 80 -17.05 8.74 9.00
C ARG A 80 -15.60 8.40 8.71
N MET A 81 -14.93 7.73 9.66
CA MET A 81 -13.56 7.27 9.46
C MET A 81 -13.47 6.34 8.25
N LYS A 82 -14.47 5.47 8.06
CA LYS A 82 -14.50 4.55 6.93
C LYS A 82 -14.44 5.30 5.59
N LYS A 83 -15.36 6.23 5.37
CA LYS A 83 -15.41 7.04 4.14
C LYS A 83 -14.16 7.89 3.94
N LEU A 84 -13.57 8.42 5.02
CA LEU A 84 -12.34 9.21 4.93
C LEU A 84 -11.17 8.38 4.42
N GLN A 85 -11.01 7.17 4.96
CA GLN A 85 -10.00 6.21 4.51
C GLN A 85 -10.20 5.83 3.04
N ASP A 86 -11.45 5.56 2.63
CA ASP A 86 -11.78 5.24 1.24
C ASP A 86 -11.42 6.42 0.31
N CYS A 87 -11.69 7.66 0.74
CA CYS A 87 -11.33 8.87 0.00
C CYS A 87 -9.81 9.05 -0.13
N CYS A 88 -9.05 8.89 0.95
CA CYS A 88 -7.59 8.97 0.92
C CYS A 88 -6.97 7.90 0.01
N ALA A 89 -7.49 6.66 0.05
CA ALA A 89 -7.04 5.61 -0.86
C ALA A 89 -7.29 5.98 -2.33
N LYS A 90 -8.47 6.53 -2.66
CA LYS A 90 -8.76 7.01 -4.03
C LYS A 90 -7.82 8.14 -4.45
N LEU A 91 -7.58 9.12 -3.57
CA LEU A 91 -6.68 10.24 -3.84
C LEU A 91 -5.24 9.78 -4.08
N TYR A 92 -4.80 8.69 -3.43
CA TYR A 92 -3.48 8.12 -3.65
C TYR A 92 -3.30 7.61 -5.09
N THR A 93 -4.37 7.10 -5.71
CA THR A 93 -4.36 6.63 -7.12
C THR A 93 -4.47 7.77 -8.13
N LYS A 94 -4.79 8.98 -7.68
CA LYS A 94 -4.91 10.13 -8.57
C LYS A 94 -3.53 10.58 -9.01
N GLN A 95 -3.38 10.91 -10.30
CA GLN A 95 -2.17 11.54 -10.83
C GLN A 95 -2.01 12.97 -10.29
N CYS A 96 -1.64 13.08 -9.03
CA CYS A 96 -1.42 14.33 -8.30
C CYS A 96 -0.18 14.21 -7.40
N PHE A 97 0.17 15.27 -6.69
CA PHE A 97 1.40 15.28 -5.88
C PHE A 97 1.41 14.26 -4.74
N LEU A 98 0.25 13.81 -4.25
CA LEU A 98 0.12 12.98 -3.06
C LEU A 98 0.92 11.69 -3.16
N PHE A 99 0.78 10.94 -4.27
CA PHE A 99 1.53 9.69 -4.42
C PHE A 99 3.05 9.94 -4.46
N ARG A 100 3.49 11.05 -5.07
CA ARG A 100 4.91 11.42 -5.17
C ARG A 100 5.47 11.74 -3.80
N VAL A 101 4.85 12.67 -3.09
CA VAL A 101 5.36 13.18 -1.81
C VAL A 101 5.34 12.10 -0.74
N VAL A 102 4.27 11.30 -0.66
CA VAL A 102 4.18 10.17 0.27
C VAL A 102 5.26 9.12 -0.04
N ASN A 103 5.39 8.72 -1.30
CA ASN A 103 6.35 7.69 -1.64
C ASN A 103 7.80 8.16 -1.53
N THR A 104 8.08 9.44 -1.74
CA THR A 104 9.42 10.01 -1.52
C THR A 104 9.74 10.07 -0.03
N ALA A 105 8.84 10.63 0.78
CA ALA A 105 9.02 10.69 2.23
C ALA A 105 9.27 9.31 2.84
N SER A 106 8.51 8.29 2.42
CA SER A 106 8.74 6.92 2.89
C SER A 106 10.04 6.30 2.35
N ARG A 107 10.45 6.60 1.11
CA ARG A 107 11.70 6.06 0.53
C ARG A 107 12.93 6.63 1.25
N ASP A 108 12.89 7.90 1.58
CA ASP A 108 14.01 8.63 2.19
C ASP A 108 13.97 8.57 3.72
N ASP A 109 12.98 7.87 4.30
CA ASP A 109 12.66 7.86 5.73
C ASP A 109 12.59 9.27 6.33
N ASP A 110 12.01 10.21 5.60
CA ASP A 110 11.97 11.63 5.95
C ASP A 110 11.01 11.88 7.13
N ARG A 111 11.57 11.81 8.34
CA ARG A 111 10.85 12.05 9.60
C ARG A 111 10.40 13.49 9.77
N THR A 112 10.92 14.44 9.00
CA THR A 112 10.45 15.84 9.08
C THR A 112 9.01 15.99 8.57
N LYS A 113 8.54 15.04 7.76
CA LYS A 113 7.17 14.98 7.22
C LYS A 113 6.20 14.17 8.07
N LEU A 114 6.62 13.73 9.25
CA LEU A 114 5.80 12.89 10.11
C LEU A 114 4.47 13.57 10.47
N GLU A 115 4.51 14.84 10.86
CA GLU A 115 3.32 15.58 11.26
C GLU A 115 2.41 15.98 10.08
N THR A 116 3.00 16.19 8.90
CA THR A 116 2.26 16.66 7.70
C THR A 116 1.66 15.51 6.90
N LEU A 117 2.39 14.40 6.74
CA LEU A 117 1.95 13.23 5.96
C LEU A 117 1.45 12.08 6.83
N GLY A 118 1.79 12.04 8.12
CA GLY A 118 1.36 11.00 9.06
C GLY A 118 -0.13 10.72 9.06
N PRO A 119 -1.02 11.73 9.14
CA PRO A 119 -2.47 11.52 9.09
C PRO A 119 -2.91 10.82 7.79
N TYR A 120 -2.35 11.21 6.65
CA TYR A 120 -2.67 10.63 5.35
C TYR A 120 -2.18 9.18 5.25
N CYS A 121 -0.91 8.94 5.62
CA CYS A 121 -0.32 7.61 5.63
C CYS A 121 -1.09 6.65 6.56
N TYR A 122 -1.50 7.10 7.74
CA TYR A 122 -2.33 6.32 8.68
C TYR A 122 -3.68 5.91 8.06
N LEU A 123 -4.36 6.82 7.36
CA LEU A 123 -5.65 6.56 6.73
C LEU A 123 -5.54 5.53 5.59
N VAL A 124 -4.55 5.68 4.71
CA VAL A 124 -4.30 4.71 3.62
C VAL A 124 -3.85 3.36 4.17
N TYR A 125 -3.00 3.35 5.21
CA TYR A 125 -2.54 2.14 5.86
C TYR A 125 -3.69 1.33 6.47
N ASN A 126 -4.60 1.99 7.20
CA ASN A 126 -5.77 1.34 7.81
C ASN A 126 -6.88 1.00 6.81
N TYR A 127 -6.96 1.69 5.66
CA TYR A 127 -7.85 1.30 4.57
C TYR A 127 -7.56 -0.13 4.09
N ILE A 128 -6.27 -0.46 3.90
CA ILE A 128 -5.83 -1.78 3.44
C ILE A 128 -6.24 -2.87 4.44
N ASP A 129 -6.26 -2.59 5.75
CA ASP A 129 -6.73 -3.56 6.76
C ASP A 129 -8.24 -3.79 6.74
N ARG A 130 -9.02 -2.71 6.65
CA ARG A 130 -10.47 -2.78 6.93
C ARG A 130 -11.25 -3.64 5.98
N HIS A 131 -10.91 -3.60 4.69
CA HIS A 131 -11.54 -4.43 3.68
C HIS A 131 -11.21 -5.92 3.85
N MET A 132 -10.38 -6.29 4.83
CA MET A 132 -10.16 -7.68 5.27
C MET A 132 -11.22 -8.18 6.26
N LYS A 133 -11.90 -7.28 6.98
CA LYS A 133 -12.90 -7.63 8.02
C LYS A 133 -14.34 -7.56 7.51
N ASP A 134 -14.63 -6.77 6.48
CA ASP A 134 -15.97 -6.67 5.85
C ASP A 134 -16.18 -7.78 4.76
N ASN A 135 -15.43 -8.88 4.85
CA ASN A 135 -15.20 -9.92 3.84
C ASN A 135 -16.35 -10.93 3.63
N PHE A 136 -17.58 -10.46 3.48
CA PHE A 136 -18.63 -11.23 2.78
C PHE A 136 -18.96 -10.64 1.40
N SER A 137 -18.70 -9.34 1.16
CA SER A 137 -19.14 -8.67 -0.08
C SER A 137 -18.08 -8.60 -1.18
N ILE A 138 -16.81 -8.33 -0.83
CA ILE A 138 -15.68 -8.33 -1.79
C ILE A 138 -15.31 -9.77 -2.18
N HIS A 139 -15.43 -10.71 -1.24
CA HIS A 139 -15.31 -12.14 -1.50
C HIS A 139 -16.23 -12.58 -2.64
N ARG A 140 -17.48 -12.10 -2.70
CA ARG A 140 -18.40 -12.42 -3.80
C ARG A 140 -17.98 -11.87 -5.16
N ARG A 141 -17.32 -10.71 -5.22
CA ARG A 141 -16.89 -10.09 -6.50
C ARG A 141 -15.58 -10.67 -7.02
N LEU A 142 -14.66 -11.04 -6.13
CA LEU A 142 -13.43 -11.75 -6.49
C LEU A 142 -13.68 -13.25 -6.72
N SER A 143 -14.61 -13.88 -6.00
CA SER A 143 -14.98 -15.29 -6.19
C SER A 143 -15.66 -15.58 -7.53
N GLN A 144 -16.21 -14.55 -8.18
CA GLN A 144 -16.78 -14.65 -9.53
C GLN A 144 -15.73 -14.58 -10.64
N VAL A 145 -14.51 -14.12 -10.33
CA VAL A 145 -13.40 -14.02 -11.30
C VAL A 145 -12.30 -15.05 -11.00
N ILE A 146 -12.16 -15.48 -9.74
CA ILE A 146 -11.13 -16.42 -9.28
C ILE A 146 -11.80 -17.36 -8.27
N HIS A 147 -11.98 -18.64 -8.61
CA HIS A 147 -12.51 -19.66 -7.71
C HIS A 147 -11.65 -19.75 -6.43
N PRO A 148 -12.16 -19.36 -5.25
CA PRO A 148 -11.33 -19.27 -4.06
C PRO A 148 -11.30 -20.62 -3.35
N THR A 149 -10.31 -21.45 -3.66
CA THR A 149 -9.74 -22.33 -2.64
C THR A 149 -8.69 -21.53 -1.87
N GLU A 150 -8.72 -21.59 -0.54
CA GLU A 150 -8.02 -20.74 0.45
C GLU A 150 -6.47 -20.73 0.38
N SER A 151 -5.88 -21.23 -0.69
CA SER A 151 -4.43 -21.42 -0.87
C SER A 151 -3.87 -20.86 -2.17
N GLN A 152 -4.69 -20.25 -3.03
CA GLN A 152 -4.19 -19.78 -4.33
C GLN A 152 -3.40 -18.48 -4.22
N SER A 153 -2.14 -18.53 -4.61
CA SER A 153 -1.32 -17.35 -4.84
C SER A 153 -1.88 -16.55 -6.02
N MET A 154 -1.74 -15.23 -5.95
CA MET A 154 -2.09 -14.29 -7.00
C MET A 154 -0.81 -13.61 -7.47
N ILE A 155 -0.63 -13.50 -8.78
CA ILE A 155 0.50 -12.77 -9.37
C ILE A 155 0.06 -11.36 -9.69
N VAL A 156 0.88 -10.39 -9.30
CA VAL A 156 0.75 -8.98 -9.67
C VAL A 156 2.07 -8.47 -10.23
N TYR A 157 2.01 -7.36 -10.95
CA TYR A 157 3.13 -6.82 -11.71
C TYR A 157 3.41 -5.38 -11.30
N ARG A 158 4.69 -5.00 -11.34
CA ARG A 158 5.11 -3.61 -11.15
C ARG A 158 6.33 -3.29 -12.01
N GLY A 159 6.17 -2.37 -12.94
CA GLY A 159 7.30 -1.74 -13.62
C GLY A 159 8.04 -0.79 -12.69
N GLY A 160 9.35 -0.67 -12.85
CA GLY A 160 10.11 0.35 -12.15
C GLY A 160 11.54 0.50 -12.63
N TYR A 161 12.35 1.09 -11.75
CA TYR A 161 13.78 1.22 -11.92
C TYR A 161 14.51 0.60 -10.72
N VAL A 162 15.59 -0.12 -10.98
CA VAL A 162 16.48 -0.69 -9.96
C VAL A 162 17.91 -0.46 -10.41
N SER A 163 18.77 0.03 -9.53
CA SER A 163 20.19 0.20 -9.88
C SER A 163 20.88 -1.16 -10.06
N ARG A 164 22.00 -1.19 -10.78
CA ARG A 164 22.75 -2.41 -11.01
C ARG A 164 23.22 -3.04 -9.71
N GLU A 165 23.71 -2.22 -8.78
CA GLU A 165 24.18 -2.66 -7.46
C GLU A 165 23.06 -3.35 -6.68
N LYS A 166 21.83 -2.83 -6.77
CA LYS A 166 20.67 -3.43 -6.11
C LYS A 166 20.23 -4.74 -6.77
N ILE A 167 20.38 -4.87 -8.09
CA ILE A 167 20.16 -6.15 -8.79
C ILE A 167 21.19 -7.18 -8.32
N GLU A 168 22.47 -6.80 -8.20
CA GLU A 168 23.53 -7.68 -7.70
C GLU A 168 23.26 -8.11 -6.24
N GLU A 169 22.82 -7.18 -5.37
CA GLU A 169 22.39 -7.49 -4.00
C GLU A 169 21.22 -8.49 -3.99
N TYR A 170 20.23 -8.30 -4.86
CA TYR A 170 19.12 -9.24 -5.00
C TYR A 170 19.57 -10.61 -5.50
N GLN A 171 20.51 -10.68 -6.44
CA GLN A 171 21.06 -11.94 -6.95
C GLN A 171 21.77 -12.72 -5.83
N GLN A 172 22.55 -12.04 -5.00
CA GLN A 172 23.23 -12.65 -3.85
C GLN A 172 22.27 -13.18 -2.77
N ALA A 173 21.05 -12.63 -2.70
CA ALA A 173 20.02 -13.06 -1.77
C ALA A 173 19.20 -14.26 -2.26
N ILE A 174 19.29 -14.64 -3.54
CA ILE A 174 18.55 -15.78 -4.09
C ILE A 174 18.93 -17.06 -3.31
N ARG A 175 17.92 -17.84 -2.91
CA ARG A 175 18.01 -19.06 -2.07
C ARG A 175 18.40 -18.84 -0.60
N ARG A 176 18.69 -17.61 -0.16
CA ARG A 176 18.93 -17.28 1.25
C ARG A 176 17.64 -16.91 1.95
N LYS A 177 17.08 -17.84 2.73
CA LYS A 177 15.78 -17.65 3.41
C LYS A 177 15.84 -16.64 4.56
N ASP A 178 17.03 -16.35 5.07
CA ASP A 178 17.32 -15.37 6.12
C ASP A 178 17.34 -13.93 5.59
N ILE A 179 17.54 -13.74 4.30
CA ILE A 179 17.58 -12.40 3.69
C ILE A 179 16.21 -12.03 3.12
N PHE A 180 15.71 -10.89 3.55
CA PHE A 180 14.53 -10.26 2.98
C PHE A 180 14.77 -8.77 2.76
N PHE A 181 13.99 -8.20 1.84
CA PHE A 181 14.00 -6.79 1.53
C PHE A 181 12.69 -6.15 1.97
N LYS A 182 12.71 -4.82 2.11
CA LYS A 182 11.52 -4.03 2.45
C LYS A 182 11.29 -2.95 1.41
N TRP A 183 10.02 -2.78 1.02
CA TRP A 183 9.58 -1.56 0.37
C TRP A 183 9.05 -0.60 1.41
N LEU A 184 9.83 0.41 1.76
CA LEU A 184 9.40 1.46 2.70
C LEU A 184 8.11 2.18 2.25
N PRO A 185 7.94 2.61 0.99
CA PRO A 185 6.70 3.23 0.54
C PRO A 185 5.57 2.22 0.36
N PHE A 186 4.33 2.72 0.24
CA PHE A 186 3.26 1.94 -0.34
C PHE A 186 3.62 1.54 -1.78
N VAL A 187 3.18 0.35 -2.20
CA VAL A 187 3.56 -0.20 -3.50
C VAL A 187 2.33 -0.45 -4.33
N SER A 188 2.16 0.39 -5.35
CA SER A 188 1.16 0.19 -6.40
C SER A 188 1.62 -0.93 -7.35
N THR A 189 0.70 -1.82 -7.69
CA THR A 189 0.90 -2.96 -8.59
C THR A 189 -0.35 -3.16 -9.44
N SER A 190 -0.21 -3.85 -10.57
CA SER A 190 -1.32 -4.14 -11.47
C SER A 190 -1.51 -5.65 -11.64
N LEU A 191 -2.76 -6.08 -11.81
CA LEU A 191 -3.07 -7.43 -12.31
C LEU A 191 -2.80 -7.57 -13.81
N ASN A 192 -2.65 -6.45 -14.53
CA ASN A 192 -2.34 -6.43 -15.95
C ASN A 192 -0.83 -6.18 -16.14
N ARG A 193 -0.14 -7.19 -16.68
CA ARG A 193 1.29 -7.10 -16.98
C ARG A 193 1.60 -5.96 -17.95
N ASP A 194 0.83 -5.83 -19.03
CA ASP A 194 1.07 -4.83 -20.07
C ASP A 194 0.99 -3.42 -19.50
N VAL A 195 0.02 -3.17 -18.62
CA VAL A 195 -0.10 -1.89 -17.89
C VAL A 195 1.12 -1.65 -17.00
N ALA A 196 1.54 -2.65 -16.21
CA ALA A 196 2.71 -2.52 -15.35
C ALA A 196 4.01 -2.24 -16.14
N GLU A 197 4.15 -2.83 -17.32
CA GLU A 197 5.31 -2.62 -18.20
C GLU A 197 5.39 -1.19 -18.75
N THR A 198 4.27 -0.46 -18.87
CA THR A 198 4.31 0.96 -19.28
C THR A 198 5.04 1.85 -18.26
N PHE A 199 5.08 1.42 -17.00
CA PHE A 199 5.82 2.09 -15.92
C PHE A 199 7.25 1.54 -15.76
N GLY A 200 7.61 0.49 -16.49
CA GLY A 200 8.90 -0.20 -16.39
C GLY A 200 10.00 0.51 -17.16
N ARG A 201 11.06 0.93 -16.44
CA ARG A 201 12.30 1.41 -17.06
C ARG A 201 13.20 0.24 -17.41
N ASN A 202 13.93 -0.29 -16.42
CA ASN A 202 14.85 -1.42 -16.62
C ASN A 202 14.41 -2.71 -15.90
N VAL A 203 13.32 -2.67 -15.14
CA VAL A 203 12.84 -3.82 -14.36
C VAL A 203 11.32 -3.98 -14.46
N LEU A 204 10.89 -5.24 -14.50
CA LEU A 204 9.54 -5.68 -14.17
C LEU A 204 9.59 -6.61 -12.95
N TYR A 205 8.91 -6.22 -11.88
CA TYR A 205 8.66 -7.10 -10.74
C TYR A 205 7.48 -8.01 -11.03
N ILE A 206 7.66 -9.31 -10.78
CA ILE A 206 6.62 -10.34 -10.84
C ILE A 206 6.42 -10.84 -9.42
N ILE A 207 5.27 -10.51 -8.84
CA ILE A 207 5.08 -10.51 -7.39
C ILE A 207 4.06 -11.58 -7.02
N GLU A 208 4.49 -12.61 -6.31
CA GLU A 208 3.60 -13.62 -5.71
C GLU A 208 2.99 -13.07 -4.41
N LEU A 209 1.69 -12.82 -4.43
CA LEU A 209 0.88 -12.49 -3.26
C LEU A 209 0.12 -13.72 -2.79
N ARG A 210 0.36 -14.13 -1.55
CA ARG A 210 -0.42 -15.20 -0.90
C ARG A 210 -1.50 -14.59 -0.03
N ARG A 211 -2.73 -15.07 -0.22
CA ARG A 211 -3.87 -14.64 0.60
C ARG A 211 -3.85 -15.39 1.93
N TYR A 212 -3.69 -14.66 3.02
CA TYR A 212 -3.87 -15.11 4.39
C TYR A 212 -4.97 -14.28 5.05
N THR A 213 -6.08 -14.91 5.39
CA THR A 213 -7.37 -14.27 5.70
C THR A 213 -7.47 -13.50 7.03
N PRO A 214 -6.40 -13.32 7.81
CA PRO A 214 -6.34 -12.15 8.71
C PRO A 214 -5.12 -11.22 8.52
N ASN A 215 -4.15 -11.54 7.66
CA ASN A 215 -2.82 -10.91 7.64
C ASN A 215 -2.36 -10.42 6.25
N ASN A 216 -3.30 -10.12 5.36
CA ASN A 216 -2.94 -9.62 4.04
C ASN A 216 -2.26 -8.23 4.17
N GLN A 217 -1.21 -8.01 3.39
CA GLN A 217 -0.51 -6.72 3.30
C GLN A 217 -0.92 -5.92 2.06
N PHE A 218 -2.03 -6.29 1.42
CA PHE A 218 -2.44 -5.71 0.15
C PHE A 218 -3.96 -5.56 0.06
N MET A 219 -4.38 -4.63 -0.80
CA MET A 219 -5.78 -4.38 -1.09
C MET A 219 -6.00 -4.22 -2.59
N TYR A 220 -7.07 -4.81 -3.10
CA TYR A 220 -7.56 -4.54 -4.44
C TYR A 220 -8.37 -3.24 -4.43
N LEU A 221 -7.96 -2.25 -5.23
CA LEU A 221 -8.64 -0.98 -5.31
C LEU A 221 -9.76 -1.07 -6.37
N ASN A 222 -10.89 -1.73 -6.05
CA ASN A 222 -11.99 -1.89 -7.01
C ASN A 222 -13.07 -0.79 -6.94
N THR A 223 -13.59 -0.44 -8.12
CA THR A 223 -14.83 0.31 -8.43
C THR A 223 -14.87 1.83 -8.22
N ASN A 224 -13.77 2.50 -7.87
CA ASN A 224 -13.78 3.98 -7.74
C ASN A 224 -12.38 4.63 -7.83
N THR A 225 -11.39 3.96 -8.40
CA THR A 225 -10.09 4.59 -8.69
C THR A 225 -10.16 5.35 -10.00
N TYR A 226 -9.25 6.31 -10.20
CA TYR A 226 -9.17 7.05 -11.48
C TYR A 226 -8.77 6.15 -12.67
N PHE A 227 -8.24 4.95 -12.41
CA PHE A 227 -7.75 4.01 -13.41
C PHE A 227 -8.35 2.61 -13.23
N GLU A 228 -9.65 2.46 -13.51
CA GLU A 228 -10.37 1.19 -13.33
C GLU A 228 -9.80 0.04 -14.20
N SER A 229 -9.20 0.38 -15.35
CA SER A 229 -8.54 -0.59 -16.25
C SER A 229 -7.26 -1.20 -15.68
N GLU A 230 -6.59 -0.52 -14.74
CA GLU A 230 -5.33 -0.98 -14.15
C GLU A 230 -5.51 -2.16 -13.21
N LYS A 231 -6.73 -2.35 -12.68
CA LYS A 231 -7.02 -3.38 -11.67
C LYS A 231 -5.96 -3.35 -10.56
N GLU A 232 -5.74 -2.15 -10.02
CA GLU A 232 -4.64 -1.85 -9.12
C GLU A 232 -4.75 -2.62 -7.80
N ILE A 233 -3.61 -3.13 -7.35
CA ILE A 233 -3.41 -3.71 -6.02
C ILE A 233 -2.36 -2.88 -5.29
N LEU A 234 -2.75 -2.32 -4.16
CA LEU A 234 -1.87 -1.52 -3.30
C LEU A 234 -1.35 -2.37 -2.15
N LEU A 235 -0.03 -2.47 -2.01
CA LEU A 235 0.61 -3.07 -0.85
C LEU A 235 0.90 -2.00 0.21
N ARG A 236 0.86 -2.41 1.48
CA ARG A 236 1.22 -1.56 2.63
C ARG A 236 2.67 -1.10 2.52
N SER A 237 2.91 0.07 3.09
CA SER A 237 4.26 0.52 3.47
C SER A 237 4.97 -0.55 4.29
N GLU A 238 6.28 -0.67 4.07
CA GLU A 238 7.20 -1.65 4.65
C GLU A 238 6.90 -3.11 4.31
N ALA A 239 6.17 -3.37 3.21
CA ALA A 239 5.97 -4.72 2.71
C ALA A 239 7.32 -5.44 2.50
N ARG A 240 7.39 -6.66 3.01
CA ARG A 240 8.63 -7.46 3.00
C ARG A 240 8.57 -8.57 1.97
N PHE A 241 9.69 -8.87 1.34
CA PHE A 241 9.75 -9.86 0.29
C PHE A 241 11.07 -10.60 0.20
N HIS A 242 10.99 -11.82 -0.33
CA HIS A 242 12.15 -12.57 -0.80
C HIS A 242 12.27 -12.48 -2.31
N VAL A 243 13.50 -12.40 -2.80
CA VAL A 243 13.80 -12.57 -4.22
C VAL A 243 13.92 -14.07 -4.50
N ILE A 244 13.09 -14.56 -5.43
CA ILE A 244 13.00 -15.98 -5.78
C ILE A 244 13.92 -16.29 -6.94
N LYS A 245 13.85 -15.48 -7.99
CA LYS A 245 14.69 -15.59 -9.19
C LYS A 245 14.79 -14.25 -9.90
N ILE A 246 15.86 -14.08 -10.66
CA ILE A 246 16.09 -12.94 -11.55
C ILE A 246 16.41 -13.49 -12.93
N GLU A 247 15.75 -12.96 -13.94
CA GLU A 247 15.97 -13.28 -15.36
C GLU A 247 16.21 -11.98 -16.13
N PHE A 248 16.94 -12.05 -17.24
CA PHE A 248 17.02 -10.95 -18.20
C PHE A 248 16.21 -11.35 -19.42
N ASP A 249 15.31 -10.47 -19.84
CA ASP A 249 14.50 -10.65 -21.04
C ASP A 249 15.17 -9.87 -22.19
N ASP A 250 15.85 -10.60 -23.06
CA ASP A 250 16.58 -10.03 -24.20
C ASP A 250 15.66 -9.29 -25.17
N ILE A 251 14.37 -9.64 -25.23
CA ILE A 251 13.41 -9.02 -26.15
C ILE A 251 13.04 -7.63 -25.66
N SER A 252 12.70 -7.50 -24.36
CA SER A 252 12.34 -6.20 -23.78
C SER A 252 13.54 -5.40 -23.29
N GLY A 253 14.72 -6.02 -23.18
CA GLY A 253 15.92 -5.43 -22.58
C GLY A 253 15.78 -5.18 -21.08
N ARG A 254 14.84 -5.86 -20.41
CA ARG A 254 14.51 -5.63 -18.99
C ARG A 254 14.92 -6.81 -18.12
N CYS A 255 15.20 -6.50 -16.87
CA CYS A 255 15.40 -7.50 -15.84
C CYS A 255 14.04 -7.88 -15.20
N LEU A 256 13.71 -9.16 -15.22
CA LEU A 256 12.52 -9.73 -14.59
C LEU A 256 12.88 -10.19 -13.18
N ILE A 257 12.31 -9.55 -12.17
CA ILE A 257 12.59 -9.85 -10.76
C ILE A 257 11.36 -10.52 -10.15
N TYR A 258 11.49 -11.81 -9.86
CA TYR A 258 10.42 -12.59 -9.26
C TYR A 258 10.56 -12.55 -7.76
N ILE A 259 9.54 -12.05 -7.09
CA ILE A 259 9.54 -11.91 -5.64
C ILE A 259 8.32 -12.56 -5.04
N LYS A 260 8.42 -12.84 -3.74
CA LYS A 260 7.32 -13.34 -2.94
C LYS A 260 7.16 -12.50 -1.69
N ILE A 261 5.96 -11.96 -1.47
CA ILE A 261 5.67 -11.20 -0.25
C ILE A 261 5.66 -12.14 0.95
N ILE A 262 6.38 -11.74 2.00
CA ILE A 262 6.44 -12.44 3.28
C ILE A 262 5.17 -12.12 4.07
N PRO A 263 4.34 -13.11 4.42
CA PRO A 263 3.20 -12.91 5.29
C PRO A 263 3.68 -12.42 6.65
N SER A 264 3.12 -11.31 7.11
CA SER A 264 3.49 -10.69 8.38
C SER A 264 2.22 -10.46 9.15
N TYR A 265 2.22 -10.75 10.45
CA TYR A 265 1.14 -10.30 11.30
C TYR A 265 1.19 -8.78 11.37
N VAL A 266 0.11 -8.09 11.04
CA VAL A 266 0.06 -6.64 11.10
C VAL A 266 -1.23 -6.25 11.78
N SER A 267 -1.17 -6.02 13.09
CA SER A 267 -2.33 -5.59 13.87
C SER A 267 -2.82 -4.22 13.42
N ASN A 268 -4.10 -3.95 13.68
CA ASN A 268 -4.62 -2.60 13.62
C ASN A 268 -3.76 -1.69 14.51
N LEU A 269 -3.35 -0.57 13.96
CA LEU A 269 -2.96 0.58 14.75
C LEU A 269 -4.27 1.28 15.12
N ARG A 270 -4.94 0.77 16.16
CA ARG A 270 -6.09 1.45 16.76
C ARG A 270 -5.59 2.68 17.48
#